data_AF-A0A5A9P1B9-F1
#
_entry.id   AF-A0A5A9P1B9-F1
#
_cell.length_a   1.000
_cell.length_b   1.000
_cell.length_c   1.000
_cell.angle_alpha   90.00
_cell.angle_beta   90.00
_cell.angle_gamma   90.00
#
_symmetry.space_group_name_H-M   'P 1'
#
loop_
_entity.id
_entity.type
_entity.pdbx_description
1 polymer ?
#
loop_
_entity_poly.entity_id
_entity_poly.type
_entity_poly.pdbx_seq_one_letter_code
_entity_poly.pdbx_strand_id
1 'polypeptide(L)'
;MSVTVFLRDADRLRKLEIKHERETSRRFHARKHFSVFEEIHMNVNDELRADVIDRIKDTMTDIENSIKVFKDQQHQRFEELLKEEKIFWQEICAFEQKIDVWSLPVKADGRVPRSAGICADVKDSRNLPIEVMALETFLQQSGGLHGGWDKYDHQNFMKVWTKHNGKASYRKEAKLYLPDKTVEDIGLHEEWYLELCHRQEEKRKAIHKWRAGKRREHELQREQREKEALRKEPDEAADLRLKEEEQRREASEQLETWRSCRKQQLEREQEQRVRDQIQRRKREKEERRRQLELKLTVESHVQQKKKEDELHVLQRDAQLQAEREERRRLAAEGIKRFQQRDSHRFQIKLQEKQSKEQEEQERQRNLDKLKEKIHIAPDPTRLWKATKGWEEHIKEIGPSGGGPVFQMFHRAIPAWRQDL
;
A
#
# COMPACT_ATOMS: atom_id res chain seq x y z
N MET A 1 -2.70 3.94 -90.87
CA MET A 1 -2.10 3.53 -89.58
C MET A 1 -1.73 2.06 -89.69
N SER A 2 -0.48 1.68 -89.35
CA SER A 2 -0.01 0.29 -89.51
C SER A 2 -0.69 -0.63 -88.48
N VAL A 3 -1.07 -1.84 -88.91
CA VAL A 3 -1.69 -2.90 -88.09
C VAL A 3 -0.89 -3.18 -86.82
N THR A 4 0.42 -2.98 -86.85
CA THR A 4 1.33 -3.14 -85.71
C THR A 4 1.14 -2.12 -84.59
N VAL A 5 0.63 -0.92 -84.90
CA VAL A 5 0.33 0.14 -83.92
C VAL A 5 -0.99 -0.17 -83.21
N PHE A 6 -2.00 -0.63 -83.97
CA PHE A 6 -3.30 -1.02 -83.43
C PHE A 6 -3.21 -2.22 -82.49
N LEU A 7 -2.40 -3.23 -82.83
CA LEU A 7 -2.15 -4.38 -81.96
C LEU A 7 -1.41 -4.02 -80.68
N ARG A 8 -0.47 -3.06 -80.71
CA ARG A 8 0.21 -2.57 -79.49
C ARG A 8 -0.72 -1.79 -78.57
N ASP A 9 -1.59 -0.96 -79.14
CA ASP A 9 -2.55 -0.19 -78.36
C ASP A 9 -3.64 -1.09 -77.76
N ALA A 10 -4.12 -2.09 -78.50
CA ALA A 10 -5.04 -3.11 -77.97
C ALA A 10 -4.40 -3.89 -76.81
N ASP A 11 -3.12 -4.26 -76.93
CA ASP A 11 -2.40 -5.00 -75.88
C ASP A 11 -2.07 -4.13 -74.65
N ARG A 12 -1.87 -2.81 -74.84
CA ARG A 12 -1.76 -1.82 -73.75
C ARG A 12 -3.06 -1.64 -73.00
N LEU A 13 -4.18 -1.50 -73.72
CA LEU A 13 -5.51 -1.37 -73.12
C LEU A 13 -5.85 -2.61 -72.29
N ARG A 14 -5.58 -3.81 -72.82
CA ARG A 14 -5.78 -5.07 -72.07
C ARG A 14 -4.96 -5.14 -70.78
N LYS A 15 -3.72 -4.66 -70.81
CA LYS A 15 -2.86 -4.59 -69.61
C LYS A 15 -3.35 -3.55 -68.59
N LEU A 16 -3.90 -2.43 -69.05
CA LEU A 16 -4.51 -1.42 -68.18
C LEU A 16 -5.82 -1.93 -67.55
N GLU A 17 -6.65 -2.64 -68.31
CA GLU A 17 -7.88 -3.29 -67.83
C GLU A 17 -7.57 -4.27 -66.70
N ILE A 18 -6.64 -5.22 -66.94
CA ILE A 18 -6.20 -6.21 -65.94
C ILE A 18 -5.60 -5.52 -64.70
N LYS A 19 -4.88 -4.41 -64.90
CA LYS A 19 -4.30 -3.64 -63.79
C LYS A 19 -5.39 -2.96 -62.96
N HIS A 20 -6.38 -2.33 -63.61
CA HIS A 20 -7.52 -1.71 -62.96
C HIS A 20 -8.38 -2.74 -62.21
N GLU A 21 -8.62 -3.91 -62.79
CA GLU A 21 -9.39 -4.99 -62.19
C GLU A 21 -8.68 -5.64 -60.98
N ARG A 22 -7.35 -5.73 -61.03
CA ARG A 22 -6.52 -6.09 -59.86
C ARG A 22 -6.59 -5.02 -58.78
N GLU A 23 -6.64 -3.76 -59.15
CA GLU A 23 -6.69 -2.63 -58.20
C GLU A 23 -8.05 -2.50 -57.53
N THR A 24 -9.15 -2.70 -58.26
CA THR A 24 -10.52 -2.79 -57.71
C THR A 24 -10.66 -4.01 -56.82
N SER A 25 -10.11 -5.17 -57.20
CA SER A 25 -10.08 -6.37 -56.36
C SER A 25 -9.29 -6.14 -55.07
N ARG A 26 -8.13 -5.46 -55.13
CA ARG A 26 -7.35 -5.09 -53.94
C ARG A 26 -8.11 -4.13 -53.04
N ARG A 27 -8.79 -3.12 -53.61
CA ARG A 27 -9.63 -2.19 -52.85
C ARG A 27 -10.81 -2.89 -52.20
N PHE A 28 -11.44 -3.84 -52.89
CA PHE A 28 -12.52 -4.66 -52.34
C PHE A 28 -12.04 -5.52 -51.16
N HIS A 29 -10.89 -6.20 -51.30
CA HIS A 29 -10.29 -6.95 -50.21
C HIS A 29 -9.91 -6.04 -49.04
N ALA A 30 -9.30 -4.87 -49.29
CA ALA A 30 -8.97 -3.90 -48.26
C ALA A 30 -10.21 -3.40 -47.50
N ARG A 31 -11.32 -3.11 -48.21
CA ARG A 31 -12.61 -2.76 -47.60
C ARG A 31 -13.18 -3.89 -46.75
N LYS A 32 -13.08 -5.13 -47.23
CA LYS A 32 -13.52 -6.32 -46.49
C LYS A 32 -12.71 -6.50 -45.21
N HIS A 33 -11.39 -6.38 -45.28
CA HIS A 33 -10.51 -6.45 -44.11
C HIS A 33 -10.78 -5.31 -43.12
N PHE A 34 -11.02 -4.09 -43.61
CA PHE A 34 -11.35 -2.95 -42.77
C PHE A 34 -12.68 -3.15 -42.02
N SER A 35 -13.71 -3.65 -42.72
CA SER A 35 -15.00 -3.99 -42.11
C SER A 35 -14.88 -5.07 -41.02
N VAL A 36 -14.10 -6.13 -41.27
CA VAL A 36 -13.86 -7.18 -40.27
C VAL A 36 -13.07 -6.64 -39.07
N PHE A 37 -12.12 -5.73 -39.31
CA PHE A 37 -11.36 -5.08 -38.25
C PHE A 37 -12.25 -4.17 -37.38
N GLU A 38 -13.15 -3.38 -37.98
CA GLU A 38 -14.13 -2.56 -37.25
C GLU A 38 -15.04 -3.43 -36.38
N GLU A 39 -15.52 -4.55 -36.91
CA GLU A 39 -16.38 -5.49 -36.19
C GLU A 39 -15.66 -6.14 -35.01
N ILE A 40 -14.41 -6.60 -35.21
CA ILE A 40 -13.57 -7.13 -34.12
C ILE A 40 -13.29 -6.05 -33.08
N HIS A 41 -12.95 -4.82 -33.50
CA HIS A 41 -12.66 -3.72 -32.59
C HIS A 41 -13.88 -3.34 -31.75
N MET A 42 -15.08 -3.29 -32.34
CA MET A 42 -16.31 -3.03 -31.60
C MET A 42 -16.62 -4.15 -30.61
N ASN A 43 -16.52 -5.42 -31.02
CA ASN A 43 -16.78 -6.56 -30.15
C ASN A 43 -15.82 -6.61 -28.95
N VAL A 44 -14.51 -6.44 -29.17
CA VAL A 44 -13.51 -6.41 -28.09
C VAL A 44 -13.77 -5.26 -27.12
N ASN A 45 -14.20 -4.10 -27.63
CA ASN A 45 -14.46 -2.94 -26.79
C ASN A 45 -15.77 -3.08 -25.98
N ASP A 46 -16.81 -3.71 -26.55
CA ASP A 46 -18.05 -4.02 -25.85
C ASP A 46 -17.84 -5.11 -24.79
N GLU A 47 -17.05 -6.13 -25.11
CA GLU A 47 -16.69 -7.20 -24.17
C GLU A 47 -15.88 -6.64 -23.01
N LEU A 48 -14.86 -5.83 -23.27
CA LEU A 48 -14.08 -5.14 -22.23
C LEU A 48 -14.95 -4.21 -21.36
N ARG A 49 -15.92 -3.52 -21.97
CA ARG A 49 -16.85 -2.63 -21.27
C ARG A 49 -17.81 -3.41 -20.37
N ALA A 50 -18.35 -4.53 -20.83
CA ALA A 50 -19.18 -5.43 -20.03
C ALA A 50 -18.39 -5.98 -18.84
N ASP A 51 -17.14 -6.41 -19.09
CA ASP A 51 -16.24 -6.97 -18.08
C ASP A 51 -15.91 -5.95 -16.97
N VAL A 52 -15.71 -4.67 -17.32
CA VAL A 52 -15.52 -3.59 -16.34
C VAL A 52 -16.80 -3.34 -15.54
N ILE A 53 -17.96 -3.36 -16.18
CA ILE A 53 -19.25 -3.16 -15.52
C ILE A 53 -19.53 -4.31 -14.53
N ASP A 54 -19.25 -5.55 -14.91
CA ASP A 54 -19.48 -6.70 -14.05
C ASP A 54 -18.51 -6.71 -12.86
N ARG A 55 -17.23 -6.37 -13.07
CA ARG A 55 -16.29 -6.12 -11.95
C ARG A 55 -16.82 -5.05 -10.98
N ILE A 56 -17.39 -3.96 -11.48
CA ILE A 56 -17.97 -2.92 -10.61
C ILE A 56 -19.17 -3.47 -9.83
N LYS A 57 -20.07 -4.24 -10.46
CA LYS A 57 -21.21 -4.87 -9.77
C LYS A 57 -20.76 -5.87 -8.71
N ASP A 58 -19.73 -6.65 -8.99
CA ASP A 58 -19.16 -7.61 -8.03
C ASP A 58 -18.58 -6.85 -6.83
N THR A 59 -17.78 -5.81 -7.07
CA THR A 59 -17.26 -4.98 -5.97
C THR A 59 -18.35 -4.27 -5.17
N MET A 60 -19.42 -3.82 -5.82
CA MET A 60 -20.58 -3.22 -5.14
C MET A 60 -21.27 -4.24 -4.24
N THR A 61 -21.47 -5.46 -4.75
CA THR A 61 -22.10 -6.57 -4.02
C THR A 61 -21.24 -7.02 -2.84
N ASP A 62 -19.92 -7.08 -3.02
CA ASP A 62 -18.97 -7.38 -1.94
C ASP A 62 -18.97 -6.31 -0.85
N ILE A 63 -19.04 -5.03 -1.22
CA ILE A 63 -19.17 -3.91 -0.28
C ILE A 63 -20.50 -4.00 0.46
N GLU A 64 -21.62 -4.26 -0.22
CA GLU A 64 -22.93 -4.41 0.39
C GLU A 64 -22.97 -5.59 1.38
N ASN A 65 -22.38 -6.72 1.00
CA ASN A 65 -22.24 -7.89 1.87
C ASN A 65 -21.35 -7.58 3.08
N SER A 66 -20.23 -6.88 2.88
CA SER A 66 -19.34 -6.44 3.97
C SER A 66 -20.07 -5.53 4.96
N ILE A 67 -20.86 -4.57 4.46
CA ILE A 67 -21.68 -3.67 5.29
C ILE A 67 -22.74 -4.47 6.06
N LYS A 68 -23.40 -5.43 5.42
CA LYS A 68 -24.40 -6.28 6.06
C LYS A 68 -23.79 -7.11 7.18
N VAL A 69 -22.69 -7.80 6.90
CA VAL A 69 -21.95 -8.60 7.90
C VAL A 69 -21.47 -7.70 9.05
N PHE A 70 -20.97 -6.50 8.76
CA PHE A 70 -20.57 -5.55 9.79
C PHE A 70 -21.75 -5.14 10.68
N LYS A 71 -22.91 -4.81 10.09
CA LYS A 71 -24.13 -4.48 10.84
C LYS A 71 -24.58 -5.64 11.72
N ASP A 72 -24.59 -6.86 11.19
CA ASP A 72 -24.96 -8.06 11.93
C ASP A 72 -23.99 -8.32 13.10
N GLN A 73 -22.69 -8.14 12.88
CA GLN A 73 -21.68 -8.21 13.94
C GLN A 73 -21.87 -7.15 15.02
N GLN A 74 -22.22 -5.91 14.64
CA GLN A 74 -22.51 -4.87 15.63
C GLN A 74 -23.74 -5.25 16.46
N HIS A 75 -24.84 -5.66 15.82
CA HIS A 75 -26.04 -6.11 16.53
C HIS A 75 -25.73 -7.27 17.49
N GLN A 76 -24.96 -8.26 17.05
CA GLN A 76 -24.58 -9.38 17.89
C GLN A 76 -23.77 -8.92 19.12
N ARG A 77 -22.80 -8.01 18.95
CA ARG A 77 -22.04 -7.45 20.08
C ARG A 77 -22.90 -6.67 21.04
N PHE A 78 -23.86 -5.88 20.55
CA PHE A 78 -24.80 -5.16 21.41
C PHE A 78 -25.68 -6.14 22.20
N GLU A 79 -26.18 -7.20 21.57
CA GLU A 79 -26.96 -8.25 22.25
C GLU A 79 -26.14 -9.01 23.30
N GLU A 80 -24.86 -9.27 23.04
CA GLU A 80 -23.93 -9.86 24.02
C GLU A 80 -23.74 -8.92 25.21
N LEU A 81 -23.51 -7.63 24.97
CA LEU A 81 -23.37 -6.64 26.03
C LEU A 81 -24.64 -6.50 26.88
N LEU A 82 -25.83 -6.51 26.27
CA LEU A 82 -27.10 -6.46 27.01
C LEU A 82 -27.30 -7.70 27.90
N LYS A 83 -26.83 -8.87 27.46
CA LYS A 83 -26.86 -10.09 28.28
C LYS A 83 -25.89 -9.98 29.45
N GLU A 84 -24.68 -9.50 29.21
CA GLU A 84 -23.67 -9.28 30.26
C GLU A 84 -24.16 -8.25 31.28
N GLU A 85 -24.71 -7.12 30.84
CA GLU A 85 -25.30 -6.10 31.72
C GLU A 85 -26.38 -6.71 32.62
N LYS A 86 -27.28 -7.53 32.04
CA LYS A 86 -28.31 -8.23 32.82
C LYS A 86 -27.72 -9.22 33.83
N ILE A 87 -26.67 -9.96 33.46
CA ILE A 87 -25.99 -10.89 34.36
C ILE A 87 -25.35 -10.11 35.51
N PHE A 88 -24.61 -9.04 35.23
CA PHE A 88 -24.00 -8.20 36.26
C PHE A 88 -25.05 -7.57 37.18
N TRP A 89 -26.19 -7.14 36.65
CA TRP A 89 -27.28 -6.61 37.47
C TRP A 89 -27.83 -7.67 38.42
N GLN A 90 -28.02 -8.90 37.94
CA GLN A 90 -28.43 -10.03 38.78
C GLN A 90 -27.38 -10.38 39.85
N GLU A 91 -26.10 -10.34 39.49
CA GLU A 91 -25.00 -10.56 40.44
C GLU A 91 -24.96 -9.47 41.51
N ILE A 92 -25.10 -8.20 41.12
CA ILE A 92 -25.19 -7.07 42.05
C ILE A 92 -26.35 -7.28 43.02
N CYS A 93 -27.55 -7.57 42.55
CA CYS A 93 -28.68 -7.82 43.44
C CYS A 93 -28.47 -9.04 44.33
N ALA A 94 -27.82 -10.10 43.85
CA ALA A 94 -27.45 -11.24 44.68
C ALA A 94 -26.43 -10.86 45.77
N PHE A 95 -25.50 -9.95 45.47
CA PHE A 95 -24.57 -9.40 46.47
C PHE A 95 -25.26 -8.46 47.45
N GLU A 96 -26.15 -7.59 47.00
CA GLU A 96 -26.96 -6.73 47.86
C GLU A 96 -27.78 -7.56 48.85
N GLN A 97 -28.45 -8.62 48.37
CA GLN A 97 -29.17 -9.56 49.24
C GLN A 97 -28.25 -10.25 50.25
N LYS A 98 -27.03 -10.64 49.85
CA LYS A 98 -26.05 -11.22 50.79
C LYS A 98 -25.62 -10.20 51.84
N ILE A 99 -25.40 -8.95 51.44
CA ILE A 99 -25.04 -7.85 52.33
C ILE A 99 -26.19 -7.58 53.31
N ASP A 100 -27.43 -7.56 52.86
CA ASP A 100 -28.61 -7.38 53.72
C ASP A 100 -28.72 -8.52 54.74
N VAL A 101 -28.52 -9.77 54.30
CA VAL A 101 -28.49 -10.94 55.19
C VAL A 101 -27.36 -10.85 56.21
N TRP A 102 -26.19 -10.34 55.82
CA TRP A 102 -25.08 -10.08 56.74
C TRP A 102 -25.35 -8.90 57.69
N SER A 103 -26.18 -7.95 57.28
CA SER A 103 -26.49 -6.73 58.03
C SER A 103 -27.63 -6.91 59.04
N LEU A 104 -28.39 -8.00 58.95
CA LEU A 104 -29.42 -8.32 59.94
C LEU A 104 -28.81 -8.85 61.25
N PRO A 105 -29.11 -8.23 62.40
CA PRO A 105 -28.73 -8.80 63.70
C PRO A 105 -29.52 -10.09 63.93
N VAL A 106 -28.82 -11.23 63.99
CA VAL A 106 -29.41 -12.53 64.31
C VAL A 106 -30.04 -12.45 65.70
N LYS A 107 -31.37 -12.29 65.77
CA LYS A 107 -32.13 -12.58 66.98
C LYS A 107 -32.12 -14.10 67.17
N ALA A 108 -31.62 -14.51 68.32
CA ALA A 108 -31.68 -15.88 68.77
C ALA A 108 -33.15 -16.26 68.96
N ASP A 109 -33.69 -17.08 68.06
CA ASP A 109 -34.82 -17.94 68.40
C ASP A 109 -34.59 -19.34 67.84
N GLY A 110 -34.95 -20.31 68.66
CA GLY A 110 -34.52 -21.69 68.58
C GLY A 110 -35.34 -22.52 67.61
N ARG A 111 -34.66 -23.18 66.68
CA ARG A 111 -34.71 -24.63 66.40
C ARG A 111 -33.98 -24.90 65.09
N VAL A 112 -32.90 -25.68 65.16
CA VAL A 112 -32.13 -26.13 63.99
C VAL A 112 -32.55 -27.57 63.66
N PRO A 113 -33.00 -27.88 62.43
CA PRO A 113 -32.77 -29.17 61.83
C PRO A 113 -31.37 -29.20 61.20
N ARG A 114 -30.64 -30.27 61.49
CA ARG A 114 -29.30 -30.56 60.95
C ARG A 114 -29.32 -30.74 59.43
N SER A 115 -28.42 -30.08 58.72
CA SER A 115 -27.66 -30.68 57.62
C SER A 115 -26.43 -29.84 57.22
N ALA A 116 -25.30 -30.56 57.21
CA ALA A 116 -24.09 -30.42 56.41
C ALA A 116 -23.64 -29.05 55.88
N GLY A 117 -22.44 -28.66 56.34
CA GLY A 117 -21.36 -28.33 55.43
C GLY A 117 -20.99 -26.85 55.30
N ILE A 118 -19.81 -26.52 55.83
CA ILE A 118 -18.97 -25.38 55.43
C ILE A 118 -19.46 -24.00 55.94
N CYS A 119 -19.00 -23.65 57.14
CA CYS A 119 -18.41 -22.35 57.50
C CYS A 119 -18.31 -22.26 59.03
N ALA A 120 -17.41 -23.05 59.60
CA ALA A 120 -16.97 -22.87 60.98
C ALA A 120 -15.81 -21.86 60.99
N ASP A 121 -16.00 -20.62 60.51
CA ASP A 121 -14.98 -19.57 60.69
C ASP A 121 -15.50 -18.13 60.50
N VAL A 122 -16.69 -17.80 61.00
CA VAL A 122 -17.16 -16.39 61.03
C VAL A 122 -17.79 -16.02 62.40
N LYS A 123 -17.53 -16.83 63.43
CA LYS A 123 -17.91 -16.49 64.82
C LYS A 123 -16.76 -15.89 65.65
N ASP A 124 -15.59 -15.68 65.04
CA ASP A 124 -14.37 -15.32 65.78
C ASP A 124 -13.98 -13.84 65.74
N SER A 125 -14.77 -12.96 65.10
CA SER A 125 -14.53 -11.52 65.17
C SER A 125 -14.65 -10.95 66.60
N ARG A 126 -15.24 -11.71 67.54
CA ARG A 126 -15.32 -11.36 68.97
C ARG A 126 -14.21 -11.95 69.84
N ASN A 127 -13.31 -12.78 69.29
CA ASN A 127 -12.17 -13.37 70.03
C ASN A 127 -10.82 -13.06 69.37
N LEU A 128 -10.73 -11.99 68.58
CA LEU A 128 -9.44 -11.52 68.09
C LEU A 128 -8.63 -11.01 69.28
N PRO A 129 -7.34 -11.38 69.41
CA PRO A 129 -6.49 -10.86 70.47
C PRO A 129 -6.52 -9.34 70.50
N ILE A 130 -6.49 -8.76 71.71
CA ILE A 130 -6.61 -7.30 71.95
C ILE A 130 -5.60 -6.53 71.08
N GLU A 131 -4.43 -7.11 70.83
CA GLU A 131 -3.35 -6.56 70.01
C GLU A 131 -3.71 -6.50 68.51
N VAL A 132 -4.54 -7.43 68.03
CA VAL A 132 -5.01 -7.44 66.63
C VAL A 132 -6.11 -6.39 66.44
N MET A 133 -7.00 -6.25 67.42
CA MET A 133 -8.04 -5.20 67.42
C MET A 133 -7.44 -3.80 67.57
N ALA A 134 -6.39 -3.66 68.38
CA ALA A 134 -5.67 -2.39 68.54
C ALA A 134 -5.03 -1.90 67.25
N LEU A 135 -4.42 -2.79 66.46
CA LEU A 135 -3.88 -2.44 65.13
C LEU A 135 -4.99 -2.04 64.15
N GLU A 136 -6.13 -2.74 64.16
CA GLU A 136 -7.25 -2.43 63.27
C GLU A 136 -7.91 -1.09 63.62
N THR A 137 -8.08 -0.81 64.91
CA THR A 137 -8.59 0.47 65.41
C THR A 137 -7.62 1.62 65.09
N PHE A 138 -6.31 1.39 65.24
CA PHE A 138 -5.28 2.36 64.86
C PHE A 138 -5.32 2.68 63.37
N LEU A 139 -5.44 1.66 62.50
CA LEU A 139 -5.54 1.88 61.05
C LEU A 139 -6.83 2.63 60.67
N GLN A 140 -7.95 2.36 61.34
CA GLN A 140 -9.20 3.09 61.11
C GLN A 140 -9.11 4.56 61.55
N GLN A 141 -8.40 4.84 62.64
CA GLN A 141 -8.23 6.20 63.17
C GLN A 141 -7.18 7.02 62.40
N SER A 142 -6.11 6.39 61.92
CA SER A 142 -4.99 7.08 61.26
C SER A 142 -5.11 7.19 59.73
N GLY A 143 -6.29 6.93 59.15
CA GLY A 143 -6.49 7.08 57.70
C GLY A 143 -5.96 5.91 56.85
N GLY A 144 -5.97 4.70 57.41
CA GLY A 144 -5.74 3.45 56.69
C GLY A 144 -4.28 3.05 56.51
N LEU A 145 -4.03 2.21 55.51
CA LEU A 145 -2.72 1.58 55.23
C LEU A 145 -1.59 2.57 54.95
N HIS A 146 -1.92 3.78 54.50
CA HIS A 146 -0.96 4.82 54.10
C HIS A 146 -0.99 6.04 55.03
N GLY A 147 -1.63 5.98 56.18
CA GLY A 147 -1.61 7.08 57.16
C GLY A 147 -2.31 8.36 56.66
N GLY A 148 -3.28 8.23 55.76
CA GLY A 148 -3.93 9.37 55.10
C GLY A 148 -3.11 10.03 53.98
N TRP A 149 -1.92 9.52 53.66
CA TRP A 149 -1.12 9.98 52.52
C TRP A 149 -1.53 9.28 51.23
N ASP A 150 -1.34 9.96 50.09
CA ASP A 150 -1.49 9.32 48.79
C ASP A 150 -0.45 8.21 48.61
N LYS A 151 -0.81 7.22 47.79
CA LYS A 151 0.04 6.06 47.48
C LYS A 151 1.41 6.49 46.93
N TYR A 152 1.47 7.53 46.11
CA TYR A 152 2.73 7.98 45.52
C TYR A 152 3.65 8.64 46.56
N ASP A 153 3.08 9.51 47.40
CA ASP A 153 3.81 10.20 48.47
C ASP A 153 4.34 9.21 49.50
N HIS A 154 3.51 8.25 49.92
CA HIS A 154 3.91 7.18 50.82
C HIS A 154 5.03 6.32 50.23
N GLN A 155 5.01 6.03 48.93
CA GLN A 155 6.09 5.28 48.27
C GLN A 155 7.40 6.07 48.24
N ASN A 156 7.36 7.37 48.01
CA ASN A 156 8.55 8.21 48.02
C ASN A 156 9.12 8.33 49.44
N PHE A 157 8.25 8.49 50.45
CA PHE A 157 8.60 8.37 51.87
C PHE A 157 9.33 7.04 52.14
N MET A 158 8.75 5.91 51.73
CA MET A 158 9.34 4.58 51.96
C MET A 158 10.71 4.38 51.29
N LYS A 159 10.90 4.93 50.07
CA LYS A 159 12.20 4.89 49.38
C LYS A 159 13.27 5.64 50.15
N VAL A 160 12.97 6.84 50.63
CA VAL A 160 13.93 7.67 51.38
C VAL A 160 14.14 7.06 52.77
N TRP A 161 13.11 6.47 53.38
CA TRP A 161 13.16 5.85 54.70
C TRP A 161 14.07 4.63 54.70
N THR A 162 13.94 3.78 53.69
CA THR A 162 14.79 2.60 53.50
C THR A 162 16.26 2.98 53.27
N LYS A 163 16.53 4.11 52.62
CA LYS A 163 17.89 4.61 52.39
C LYS A 163 18.55 5.13 53.68
N HIS A 164 17.80 5.82 54.52
CA HIS A 164 18.34 6.46 55.73
C HIS A 164 18.22 5.62 56.99
N ASN A 165 17.41 4.56 56.97
CA ASN A 165 17.22 3.60 58.05
C ASN A 165 17.00 4.27 59.43
N GLY A 166 16.16 5.31 59.47
CA GLY A 166 15.80 6.03 60.70
C GLY A 166 16.79 7.12 61.15
N LYS A 167 17.74 7.56 60.32
CA LYS A 167 18.63 8.69 60.64
C LYS A 167 17.94 10.05 60.44
N ALA A 168 18.25 11.03 61.29
CA ALA A 168 17.70 12.40 61.23
C ALA A 168 17.99 13.16 59.91
N SER A 169 18.94 12.68 59.09
CA SER A 169 19.18 13.16 57.72
C SER A 169 18.00 12.90 56.78
N TYR A 170 17.15 11.92 57.11
CA TYR A 170 15.97 11.52 56.37
C TYR A 170 15.02 12.68 56.07
N ARG A 171 14.66 13.48 57.09
CA ARG A 171 13.67 14.57 56.95
C ARG A 171 14.07 15.62 55.92
N LYS A 172 15.38 15.88 55.80
CA LYS A 172 15.94 16.83 54.82
C LYS A 172 15.89 16.28 53.40
N GLU A 173 16.13 14.98 53.22
CA GLU A 173 16.06 14.34 51.90
C GLU A 173 14.63 14.05 51.47
N ALA A 174 13.74 13.65 52.40
CA ALA A 174 12.33 13.42 52.13
C ALA A 174 11.62 14.67 51.59
N LYS A 175 11.98 15.86 52.10
CA LYS A 175 11.46 17.14 51.59
C LYS A 175 11.79 17.38 50.11
N LEU A 176 12.91 16.86 49.60
CA LEU A 176 13.28 17.00 48.19
C LEU A 176 12.39 16.17 47.26
N TYR A 177 11.84 15.06 47.77
CA TYR A 177 10.96 14.16 47.02
C TYR A 177 9.47 14.41 47.25
N LEU A 178 9.13 15.23 48.25
CA LEU A 178 7.76 15.59 48.62
C LEU A 178 7.63 17.12 48.73
N PRO A 179 7.56 17.83 47.59
CA PRO A 179 7.49 19.30 47.58
C PRO A 179 6.23 19.86 48.24
N ASP A 180 5.13 19.10 48.17
CA ASP A 180 3.80 19.52 48.66
C ASP A 180 3.60 19.28 50.17
N LYS A 181 4.58 18.67 50.86
CA LYS A 181 4.49 18.31 52.29
C LYS A 181 5.49 19.09 53.13
N THR A 182 5.05 19.53 54.30
CA THR A 182 5.92 20.23 55.24
C THR A 182 6.87 19.27 55.96
N VAL A 183 7.93 19.81 56.57
CA VAL A 183 8.90 18.97 57.32
C VAL A 183 8.24 18.39 58.57
N GLU A 184 7.28 19.13 59.11
CA GLU A 184 6.40 18.78 60.22
C GLU A 184 5.47 17.62 59.82
N ASP A 185 4.83 17.68 58.65
CA ASP A 185 4.00 16.57 58.13
C ASP A 185 4.81 15.28 57.92
N ILE A 186 6.03 15.41 57.39
CA ILE A 186 6.97 14.29 57.23
C ILE A 186 7.35 13.70 58.60
N GLY A 187 7.50 14.53 59.63
CA GLY A 187 7.76 14.10 61.01
C GLY A 187 6.57 13.36 61.63
N LEU A 188 5.35 13.86 61.46
CA LEU A 188 4.14 13.19 61.93
C LEU A 188 3.93 11.84 61.25
N HIS A 189 4.23 11.76 59.95
CA HIS A 189 4.14 10.50 59.20
C HIS A 189 5.25 9.50 59.57
N GLU A 190 6.43 9.99 59.95
CA GLU A 190 7.49 9.17 60.56
C GLU A 190 7.04 8.57 61.90
N GLU A 191 6.46 9.38 62.79
CA GLU A 191 5.92 8.91 64.07
C GLU A 191 4.81 7.88 63.88
N TRP A 192 3.89 8.15 62.95
CA TRP A 192 2.85 7.18 62.56
C TRP A 192 3.44 5.87 62.04
N TYR A 193 4.46 5.93 61.18
CA TYR A 193 5.08 4.73 60.61
C TYR A 193 5.78 3.87 61.68
N LEU A 194 6.45 4.51 62.63
CA LEU A 194 7.07 3.83 63.78
C LEU A 194 6.02 3.15 64.67
N GLU A 195 4.92 3.84 64.96
CA GLU A 195 3.80 3.28 65.72
C GLU A 195 3.15 2.09 64.96
N LEU A 196 2.97 2.21 63.65
CA LEU A 196 2.49 1.11 62.81
C LEU A 196 3.42 -0.12 62.88
N CYS A 197 4.74 0.08 62.79
CA CYS A 197 5.72 -1.00 62.93
C CYS A 197 5.62 -1.69 64.30
N HIS A 198 5.50 -0.90 65.37
CA HIS A 198 5.33 -1.41 66.73
C HIS A 198 4.08 -2.29 66.85
N ARG A 199 2.92 -1.79 66.41
CA ARG A 199 1.64 -2.54 66.46
C ARG A 199 1.66 -3.80 65.59
N GLN A 200 2.32 -3.76 64.43
CA GLN A 200 2.53 -4.96 63.62
C GLN A 200 3.43 -5.99 64.30
N GLU A 201 4.40 -5.57 65.10
CA GLU A 201 5.24 -6.47 65.89
C GLU A 201 4.45 -7.10 67.05
N GLU A 202 3.61 -6.33 67.75
CA GLU A 202 2.71 -6.85 68.79
C GLU A 202 1.74 -7.89 68.23
N LYS A 203 1.12 -7.62 67.07
CA LYS A 203 0.31 -8.61 66.34
C LYS A 203 1.09 -9.88 66.03
N ARG A 204 2.33 -9.76 65.52
CA ARG A 204 3.19 -10.92 65.23
C ARG A 204 3.51 -11.73 66.49
N LYS A 205 3.80 -11.05 67.61
CA LYS A 205 4.06 -11.68 68.92
C LYS A 205 2.81 -12.39 69.45
N ALA A 206 1.62 -11.80 69.33
CA ALA A 206 0.36 -12.42 69.72
C ALA A 206 0.08 -13.69 68.90
N ILE A 207 0.23 -13.62 67.56
CA ILE A 207 0.08 -14.78 66.68
C ILE A 207 1.09 -15.88 67.04
N HIS A 208 2.35 -15.53 67.31
CA HIS A 208 3.37 -16.50 67.69
C HIS A 208 3.03 -17.18 69.02
N LYS A 209 2.61 -16.41 70.03
CA LYS A 209 2.15 -16.94 71.33
C LYS A 209 0.95 -17.87 71.17
N TRP A 210 -0.05 -17.47 70.37
CA TRP A 210 -1.22 -18.31 70.06
C TRP A 210 -0.83 -19.62 69.39
N ARG A 211 0.04 -19.57 68.36
CA ARG A 211 0.55 -20.77 67.68
C ARG A 211 1.32 -21.69 68.62
N ALA A 212 2.13 -21.12 69.51
CA ALA A 212 2.87 -21.89 70.51
C ALA A 212 1.92 -22.54 71.54
N GLY A 213 0.90 -21.81 71.98
CA GLY A 213 -0.16 -22.33 72.86
C GLY A 213 -0.92 -23.50 72.21
N LYS A 214 -1.33 -23.35 70.95
CA LYS A 214 -2.02 -24.41 70.19
C LYS A 214 -1.17 -25.66 69.99
N ARG A 215 0.14 -25.51 69.75
CA ARG A 215 1.06 -26.66 69.68
C ARG A 215 1.14 -27.42 71.01
N ARG A 216 1.28 -26.71 72.12
CA ARG A 216 1.31 -27.31 73.46
C ARG A 216 -0.01 -27.99 73.82
N GLU A 217 -1.14 -27.40 73.45
CA GLU A 217 -2.46 -28.00 73.65
C GLU A 217 -2.59 -29.33 72.89
N HIS A 218 -2.15 -29.37 71.63
CA HIS A 218 -2.17 -30.60 70.81
C HIS A 218 -1.19 -31.67 71.34
N GLU A 219 -0.03 -31.25 71.86
CA GLU A 219 0.95 -32.14 72.50
C GLU A 219 0.37 -32.76 73.79
N LEU A 220 -0.26 -31.96 74.65
CA LEU A 220 -0.95 -32.45 75.86
C LEU A 220 -2.11 -33.40 75.52
N GLN A 221 -2.90 -33.10 74.49
CA GLN A 221 -3.95 -34.02 74.02
C GLN A 221 -3.38 -35.34 73.50
N ARG A 222 -2.24 -35.30 72.81
CA ARG A 222 -1.55 -36.50 72.35
C ARG A 222 -1.04 -37.33 73.52
N GLU A 223 -0.40 -36.72 74.51
CA GLU A 223 0.05 -37.40 75.73
C GLU A 223 -1.12 -38.00 76.52
N GLN A 224 -2.27 -37.33 76.57
CA GLN A 224 -3.49 -37.85 77.19
C GLN A 224 -4.02 -39.07 76.43
N ARG A 225 -4.06 -39.03 75.09
CA ARG A 225 -4.46 -40.17 74.25
C ARG A 225 -3.50 -41.35 74.38
N GLU A 226 -2.20 -41.11 74.46
CA GLU A 226 -1.19 -42.16 74.68
C GLU A 226 -1.37 -42.82 76.05
N LYS A 227 -1.65 -42.04 77.11
CA LYS A 227 -1.96 -42.57 78.45
C LYS A 227 -3.29 -43.34 78.50
N GLU A 228 -4.28 -42.91 77.73
CA GLU A 228 -5.58 -43.59 77.62
C GLU A 228 -5.48 -44.88 76.79
N ALA A 229 -4.66 -44.89 75.74
CA ALA A 229 -4.36 -46.09 74.95
C ALA A 229 -3.61 -47.15 75.77
N LEU A 230 -2.71 -46.73 76.68
CA LEU A 230 -2.01 -47.65 77.59
C LEU A 230 -2.96 -48.31 78.63
N ARG A 231 -4.18 -47.79 78.80
CA ARG A 231 -5.19 -48.34 79.72
C ARG A 231 -6.16 -49.32 79.04
N LYS A 232 -6.14 -49.44 77.71
CA LYS A 232 -6.98 -50.39 76.95
C LYS A 232 -6.23 -51.72 76.78
N GLU A 233 -6.96 -52.83 76.82
CA GLU A 233 -6.41 -54.20 76.69
C GLU A 233 -5.55 -54.35 75.41
N PRO A 234 -4.38 -55.03 75.49
CA PRO A 234 -3.38 -55.02 74.42
C PRO A 234 -3.85 -55.67 73.10
N ASP A 235 -4.79 -56.62 73.16
CA ASP A 235 -5.20 -57.42 72.00
C ASP A 235 -6.15 -56.64 71.06
N GLU A 236 -7.17 -55.95 71.59
CA GLU A 236 -8.07 -55.11 70.77
C GLU A 236 -7.36 -53.88 70.19
N ALA A 237 -6.38 -53.35 70.94
CA ALA A 237 -5.54 -52.25 70.48
C ALA A 237 -4.58 -52.69 69.37
N ALA A 238 -4.09 -53.94 69.38
CA ALA A 238 -3.21 -54.47 68.34
C ALA A 238 -3.93 -54.62 66.99
N ASP A 239 -5.15 -55.16 66.99
CA ASP A 239 -5.95 -55.37 65.78
C ASP A 239 -6.38 -54.06 65.10
N LEU A 240 -6.73 -53.04 65.90
CA LEU A 240 -7.05 -51.71 65.38
C LEU A 240 -5.81 -51.02 64.79
N ARG A 241 -4.63 -51.22 65.38
CA ARG A 241 -3.36 -50.67 64.87
C ARG A 241 -2.95 -51.31 63.56
N LEU A 242 -3.16 -52.62 63.40
CA LEU A 242 -2.86 -53.31 62.14
C LEU A 242 -3.74 -52.78 60.99
N LYS A 243 -5.04 -52.60 61.24
CA LYS A 243 -5.98 -52.03 60.25
C LYS A 243 -5.66 -50.58 59.90
N GLU A 244 -5.28 -49.77 60.88
CA GLU A 244 -4.87 -48.38 60.64
C GLU A 244 -3.54 -48.33 59.86
N GLU A 245 -2.60 -49.23 60.14
CA GLU A 245 -1.34 -49.32 59.40
C GLU A 245 -1.55 -49.77 57.95
N GLU A 246 -2.45 -50.71 57.71
CA GLU A 246 -2.85 -51.15 56.36
C GLU A 246 -3.50 -50.01 55.57
N GLN A 247 -4.44 -49.27 56.17
CA GLN A 247 -5.04 -48.07 55.55
C GLN A 247 -4.00 -46.98 55.25
N ARG A 248 -3.00 -46.80 56.12
CA ARG A 248 -1.89 -45.85 55.86
C ARG A 248 -1.01 -46.31 54.71
N ARG A 249 -0.76 -47.62 54.58
CA ARG A 249 -0.01 -48.19 53.45
C ARG A 249 -0.77 -48.01 52.14
N GLU A 250 -2.04 -48.37 52.10
CA GLU A 250 -2.91 -48.18 50.93
C GLU A 250 -3.00 -46.69 50.54
N ALA A 251 -3.18 -45.79 51.50
CA ALA A 251 -3.20 -44.35 51.23
C ALA A 251 -1.85 -43.84 50.69
N SER A 252 -0.72 -44.36 51.20
CA SER A 252 0.61 -44.04 50.68
C SER A 252 0.80 -44.52 49.24
N GLU A 253 0.36 -45.74 48.93
CA GLU A 253 0.43 -46.29 47.57
C GLU A 253 -0.46 -45.51 46.59
N GLN A 254 -1.66 -45.13 47.01
CA GLN A 254 -2.55 -44.26 46.23
C GLN A 254 -1.93 -42.87 45.99
N LEU A 255 -1.26 -42.30 46.99
CA LEU A 255 -0.54 -41.03 46.83
C LEU A 255 0.66 -41.15 45.90
N GLU A 256 1.44 -42.23 45.99
CA GLU A 256 2.60 -42.43 45.12
C GLU A 256 2.19 -42.73 43.67
N THR A 257 1.13 -43.51 43.46
CA THR A 257 0.54 -43.72 42.13
C THR A 257 -0.01 -42.42 41.55
N TRP A 258 -0.70 -41.60 42.36
CA TRP A 258 -1.16 -40.26 41.94
C TRP A 258 0.01 -39.33 41.61
N ARG A 259 1.07 -39.30 42.43
CA ARG A 259 2.30 -38.50 42.18
C ARG A 259 3.00 -38.94 40.90
N SER A 260 3.14 -40.24 40.68
CA SER A 260 3.73 -40.81 39.47
C SER A 260 2.90 -40.47 38.22
N CYS A 261 1.59 -40.65 38.29
CA CYS A 261 0.67 -40.28 37.20
C CYS A 261 0.76 -38.78 36.90
N ARG A 262 0.77 -37.92 37.93
CA ARG A 262 0.90 -36.48 37.79
C ARG A 262 2.23 -36.07 37.15
N LYS A 263 3.33 -36.73 37.54
CA LYS A 263 4.66 -36.51 36.96
C LYS A 263 4.69 -36.89 35.48
N GLN A 264 4.16 -38.06 35.12
CA GLN A 264 4.07 -38.51 33.73
C GLN A 264 3.20 -37.59 32.87
N GLN A 265 2.09 -37.08 33.42
CA GLN A 265 1.25 -36.11 32.72
C GLN A 265 2.03 -34.84 32.39
N LEU A 266 2.77 -34.30 33.36
CA LEU A 266 3.55 -33.09 33.18
C LEU A 266 4.69 -33.29 32.17
N GLU A 267 5.34 -34.45 32.18
CA GLU A 267 6.36 -34.82 31.20
C GLU A 267 5.77 -34.94 29.79
N ARG A 268 4.61 -35.56 29.63
CA ARG A 268 3.88 -35.62 28.34
C ARG A 268 3.49 -34.24 27.83
N GLU A 269 3.02 -33.35 28.71
CA GLU A 269 2.69 -31.97 28.34
C GLU A 269 3.94 -31.20 27.91
N GLN A 270 5.09 -31.39 28.58
CA GLN A 270 6.37 -30.79 28.18
C GLN A 270 6.84 -31.35 26.83
N GLU A 271 6.78 -32.66 26.62
CA GLU A 271 7.11 -33.28 25.34
C GLU A 271 6.22 -32.75 24.20
N GLN A 272 4.90 -32.63 24.43
CA GLN A 272 3.98 -32.06 23.45
C GLN A 272 4.34 -30.62 23.11
N ARG A 273 4.61 -29.78 24.11
CA ARG A 273 5.05 -28.39 23.89
C ARG A 273 6.33 -28.32 23.05
N VAL A 274 7.31 -29.19 23.32
CA VAL A 274 8.55 -29.25 22.54
C VAL A 274 8.29 -29.72 21.10
N ARG A 275 7.46 -30.76 20.90
CA ARG A 275 7.06 -31.24 19.56
C ARG A 275 6.36 -30.14 18.77
N ASP A 276 5.45 -29.40 19.39
CA ASP A 276 4.74 -28.29 18.75
C ASP A 276 5.68 -27.16 18.37
N GLN A 277 6.62 -26.79 19.24
CA GLN A 277 7.65 -25.79 18.93
C GLN A 277 8.52 -26.23 17.74
N ILE A 278 8.93 -27.50 17.69
CA ILE A 278 9.71 -28.04 16.57
C ILE A 278 8.88 -28.00 15.27
N GLN A 279 7.60 -28.37 15.31
CA GLN A 279 6.73 -28.30 14.14
C GLN A 279 6.53 -26.86 13.66
N ARG A 280 6.28 -25.90 14.57
CA ARG A 280 6.16 -24.48 14.23
C ARG A 280 7.43 -23.97 13.55
N ARG A 281 8.61 -24.23 14.13
CA ARG A 281 9.90 -23.87 13.52
C ARG A 281 10.12 -24.50 12.14
N LYS A 282 9.67 -25.75 11.94
CA LYS A 282 9.74 -26.40 10.61
C LYS A 282 8.84 -25.70 9.61
N ARG A 283 7.58 -25.38 9.98
CA ARG A 283 6.63 -24.66 9.12
C ARG A 283 7.15 -23.27 8.73
N GLU A 284 7.67 -22.51 9.69
CA GLU A 284 8.26 -21.20 9.43
C GLU A 284 9.46 -21.27 8.47
N LYS A 285 10.34 -22.27 8.62
CA LYS A 285 11.46 -22.47 7.70
C LYS A 285 11.00 -22.85 6.30
N GLU A 286 9.98 -23.70 6.19
CA GLU A 286 9.42 -24.09 4.91
C GLU A 286 8.73 -22.91 4.22
N GLU A 287 7.97 -22.10 4.97
CA GLU A 287 7.34 -20.89 4.45
C GLU A 287 8.37 -19.86 3.97
N ARG A 288 9.44 -19.62 4.74
CA ARG A 288 10.57 -18.78 4.31
C ARG A 288 11.21 -19.31 3.03
N ARG A 289 11.37 -20.64 2.89
CA ARG A 289 11.89 -21.25 1.67
C ARG A 289 10.95 -20.98 0.48
N ARG A 290 9.65 -21.17 0.65
CA ARG A 290 8.63 -20.87 -0.38
C ARG A 290 8.62 -19.40 -0.77
N GLN A 291 8.77 -18.49 0.19
CA GLN A 291 8.86 -17.05 -0.07
C GLN A 291 10.11 -16.70 -0.90
N LEU A 292 11.25 -17.32 -0.60
CA LEU A 292 12.48 -17.14 -1.38
C LEU A 292 12.35 -17.72 -2.79
N GLU A 293 11.79 -18.91 -2.93
CA GLU A 293 11.52 -19.53 -4.23
C GLU A 293 10.59 -18.65 -5.08
N LEU A 294 9.50 -18.13 -4.49
CA LEU A 294 8.59 -17.20 -5.16
C LEU A 294 9.27 -15.89 -5.54
N LYS A 295 10.11 -15.34 -4.66
CA LYS A 295 10.88 -14.12 -4.96
C LYS A 295 11.81 -14.34 -6.15
N LEU A 296 12.53 -15.46 -6.19
CA LEU A 296 13.41 -15.81 -7.31
C LEU A 296 12.65 -15.99 -8.62
N THR A 297 11.47 -16.63 -8.60
CA THR A 297 10.66 -16.78 -9.82
C THR A 297 10.14 -15.44 -10.30
N VAL A 298 9.65 -14.57 -9.42
CA VAL A 298 9.21 -13.21 -9.77
C VAL A 298 10.36 -12.38 -10.33
N GLU A 299 11.53 -12.39 -9.69
CA GLU A 299 12.72 -11.69 -10.19
C GLU A 299 13.12 -12.18 -11.58
N SER A 300 13.10 -13.51 -11.82
CA SER A 300 13.38 -14.07 -13.15
C SER A 300 12.38 -13.59 -14.20
N HIS A 301 11.07 -13.58 -13.88
CA HIS A 301 10.03 -13.09 -14.81
C HIS A 301 10.19 -11.60 -15.10
N VAL A 302 10.51 -10.78 -14.10
CA VAL A 302 10.77 -9.35 -14.28
C VAL A 302 11.99 -9.12 -15.17
N GLN A 303 13.07 -9.86 -14.96
CA GLN A 303 14.26 -9.77 -15.82
C GLN A 303 13.98 -10.21 -17.26
N GLN A 304 13.16 -11.25 -17.44
CA GLN A 304 12.75 -11.69 -18.77
C GLN A 304 11.90 -10.62 -19.48
N LYS A 305 10.86 -10.10 -18.80
CA LYS A 305 10.03 -9.00 -19.30
C LYS A 305 10.86 -7.79 -19.69
N LYS A 306 11.83 -7.41 -18.87
CA LYS A 306 12.73 -6.30 -19.16
C LYS A 306 13.54 -6.53 -20.43
N LYS A 307 14.07 -7.73 -20.64
CA LYS A 307 14.79 -8.08 -21.88
C LYS A 307 13.88 -8.06 -23.11
N GLU A 308 12.66 -8.55 -22.98
CA GLU A 308 11.65 -8.49 -24.04
C GLU A 308 11.31 -7.04 -24.42
N ASP A 309 11.12 -6.17 -23.42
CA ASP A 309 10.87 -4.75 -23.61
C ASP A 309 12.07 -4.03 -24.27
N GLU A 310 13.29 -4.33 -23.83
CA GLU A 310 14.53 -3.79 -24.42
C GLU A 310 14.66 -4.21 -25.89
N LEU A 311 14.36 -5.48 -26.22
CA LEU A 311 14.33 -5.96 -27.60
C LEU A 311 13.26 -5.24 -28.42
N HIS A 312 12.06 -5.03 -27.87
CA HIS A 312 11.01 -4.27 -28.53
C HIS A 312 11.38 -2.80 -28.77
N VAL A 313 12.12 -2.17 -27.85
CA VAL A 313 12.65 -0.81 -28.03
C VAL A 313 13.69 -0.79 -29.15
N LEU A 314 14.68 -1.68 -29.11
CA LEU A 314 15.73 -1.79 -30.14
C LEU A 314 15.13 -2.04 -31.53
N GLN A 315 14.10 -2.87 -31.62
CA GLN A 315 13.42 -3.14 -32.89
C GLN A 315 12.70 -1.89 -33.42
N ARG A 316 12.01 -1.14 -32.56
CA ARG A 316 11.38 0.14 -32.94
C ARG A 316 12.41 1.16 -33.38
N ASP A 317 13.52 1.29 -32.65
CA ASP A 317 14.59 2.22 -33.00
C ASP A 317 15.24 1.85 -34.34
N ALA A 318 15.48 0.56 -34.59
CA ALA A 318 15.98 0.09 -35.87
C ALA A 318 15.00 0.40 -37.02
N GLN A 319 13.69 0.22 -36.81
CA GLN A 319 12.67 0.59 -37.80
C GLN A 319 12.66 2.09 -38.07
N LEU A 320 12.72 2.92 -37.04
CA LEU A 320 12.78 4.37 -37.18
C LEU A 320 14.05 4.82 -37.92
N GLN A 321 15.20 4.19 -37.65
CA GLN A 321 16.44 4.48 -38.37
C GLN A 321 16.34 4.09 -39.84
N ALA A 322 15.81 2.90 -40.14
CA ALA A 322 15.59 2.45 -41.51
C ALA A 322 14.63 3.39 -42.27
N GLU A 323 13.55 3.85 -41.63
CA GLU A 323 12.64 4.83 -42.23
C GLU A 323 13.33 6.17 -42.49
N ARG A 324 14.13 6.65 -41.53
CA ARG A 324 14.94 7.88 -41.70
C ARG A 324 15.94 7.74 -42.84
N GLU A 325 16.59 6.59 -42.96
CA GLU A 325 17.50 6.29 -44.06
C GLU A 325 16.79 6.28 -45.41
N GLU A 326 15.64 5.64 -45.50
CA GLU A 326 14.85 5.61 -46.73
C GLU A 326 14.34 7.01 -47.12
N ARG A 327 13.88 7.80 -46.14
CA ARG A 327 13.53 9.22 -46.39
C ARG A 327 14.74 10.02 -46.88
N ARG A 328 15.93 9.82 -46.31
CA ARG A 328 17.18 10.45 -46.78
C ARG A 328 17.51 10.02 -48.20
N ARG A 329 17.36 8.73 -48.52
CA ARG A 329 17.60 8.17 -49.84
C ARG A 329 16.66 8.80 -50.87
N LEU A 330 15.35 8.81 -50.61
CA LEU A 330 14.36 9.41 -51.48
C LEU A 330 14.61 10.92 -51.70
N ALA A 331 15.00 11.64 -50.64
CA ALA A 331 15.38 13.05 -50.75
C ALA A 331 16.63 13.23 -51.65
N ALA A 332 17.66 12.40 -51.46
CA ALA A 332 18.86 12.43 -52.29
C ALA A 332 18.57 12.08 -53.76
N GLU A 333 17.69 11.11 -54.02
CA GLU A 333 17.20 10.81 -55.37
C GLU A 333 16.45 12.00 -55.98
N GLY A 334 15.62 12.69 -55.20
CA GLY A 334 14.96 13.92 -55.60
C GLY A 334 15.95 15.03 -56.00
N ILE A 335 16.96 15.28 -55.15
CA ILE A 335 18.03 16.25 -55.43
C ILE A 335 18.79 15.89 -56.71
N LYS A 336 19.15 14.61 -56.90
CA LYS A 336 19.82 14.15 -58.12
C LYS A 336 19.00 14.44 -59.38
N ARG A 337 17.68 14.22 -59.34
CA ARG A 337 16.78 14.55 -60.49
C ARG A 337 16.77 16.04 -60.77
N PHE A 338 16.72 16.89 -59.74
CA PHE A 338 16.80 18.34 -59.91
C PHE A 338 18.13 18.77 -60.52
N GLN A 339 19.26 18.27 -60.00
CA GLN A 339 20.58 18.54 -60.54
C GLN A 339 20.73 18.12 -62.01
N GLN A 340 20.21 16.95 -62.38
CA GLN A 340 20.19 16.49 -63.77
C GLN A 340 19.38 17.42 -64.67
N ARG A 341 18.18 17.80 -64.23
CA ARG A 341 17.32 18.73 -64.98
C ARG A 341 17.97 20.10 -65.16
N ASP A 342 18.62 20.61 -64.12
CA ASP A 342 19.28 21.90 -64.14
C ASP A 342 20.55 21.87 -65.01
N SER A 343 21.32 20.78 -64.95
CA SER A 343 22.47 20.54 -65.83
C SER A 343 22.05 20.48 -67.30
N HIS A 344 20.93 19.80 -67.59
CA HIS A 344 20.40 19.73 -68.95
C HIS A 344 19.92 21.11 -69.44
N ARG A 345 19.17 21.86 -68.62
CA ARG A 345 18.79 23.24 -68.94
C ARG A 345 20.01 24.14 -69.15
N PHE A 346 21.06 23.95 -68.36
CA PHE A 346 22.31 24.68 -68.50
C PHE A 346 23.00 24.36 -69.84
N GLN A 347 23.05 23.09 -70.24
CA GLN A 347 23.60 22.68 -71.54
C GLN A 347 22.84 23.29 -72.72
N ILE A 348 21.50 23.29 -72.68
CA ILE A 348 20.67 23.93 -73.71
C ILE A 348 21.00 25.43 -73.82
N LYS A 349 21.02 26.14 -72.68
CA LYS A 349 21.38 27.58 -72.67
C LYS A 349 22.78 27.85 -73.21
N LEU A 350 23.73 26.96 -72.95
CA LEU A 350 25.09 27.07 -73.47
C LEU A 350 25.11 26.91 -74.99
N GLN A 351 24.39 25.92 -75.53
CA GLN A 351 24.25 25.72 -76.97
C GLN A 351 23.56 26.89 -77.66
N GLU A 352 22.47 27.41 -77.08
CA GLU A 352 21.78 28.61 -77.58
C GLU A 352 22.70 29.84 -77.58
N LYS A 353 23.55 29.99 -76.55
CA LYS A 353 24.52 31.08 -76.51
C LYS A 353 25.56 30.93 -77.62
N GLN A 354 26.09 29.72 -77.82
CA GLN A 354 27.04 29.44 -78.89
C GLN A 354 26.44 29.63 -80.28
N SER A 355 25.19 29.21 -80.51
CA SER A 355 24.52 29.40 -81.80
C SER A 355 24.28 30.89 -82.07
N LYS A 356 23.84 31.66 -81.07
CA LYS A 356 23.70 33.13 -81.19
C LYS A 356 25.03 33.80 -81.50
N GLU A 357 26.10 33.39 -80.85
CA GLU A 357 27.44 33.92 -81.11
C GLU A 357 27.92 33.56 -82.54
N GLN A 358 27.65 32.35 -83.02
CA GLN A 358 27.91 31.97 -84.41
C GLN A 358 27.07 32.77 -85.40
N GLU A 359 25.78 32.97 -85.13
CA GLU A 359 24.90 33.82 -85.94
C GLU A 359 25.37 35.28 -85.93
N GLU A 360 25.88 35.80 -84.81
CA GLU A 360 26.49 37.12 -84.73
C GLU A 360 27.78 37.20 -85.54
N GLN A 361 28.66 36.20 -85.44
CA GLN A 361 29.88 36.10 -86.25
C GLN A 361 29.55 36.00 -87.74
N GLU A 362 28.51 35.24 -88.12
CA GLU A 362 28.07 35.12 -89.50
C GLU A 362 27.43 36.40 -90.01
N ARG A 363 26.56 37.03 -89.20
CA ARG A 363 26.02 38.38 -89.49
C ARG A 363 27.15 39.37 -89.70
N GLN A 364 28.17 39.35 -88.84
CA GLN A 364 29.34 40.21 -88.97
C GLN A 364 30.11 39.93 -90.26
N ARG A 365 30.40 38.66 -90.57
CA ARG A 365 31.05 38.27 -91.85
C ARG A 365 30.24 38.71 -93.06
N ASN A 366 28.92 38.59 -93.02
CA ASN A 366 28.03 39.04 -94.10
C ASN A 366 28.06 40.57 -94.23
N LEU A 367 28.03 41.31 -93.12
CA LEU A 367 28.20 42.77 -93.11
C LEU A 367 29.56 43.19 -93.70
N ASP A 368 30.64 42.49 -93.35
CA ASP A 368 31.97 42.80 -93.86
C ASP A 368 32.08 42.52 -95.38
N LYS A 369 31.51 41.41 -95.87
CA LYS A 369 31.37 41.14 -97.32
C LYS A 369 30.53 42.20 -98.04
N LEU A 370 29.47 42.69 -97.40
CA LEU A 370 28.63 43.77 -97.94
C LEU A 370 29.41 45.09 -97.99
N LYS A 371 30.17 45.42 -96.95
CA LYS A 371 31.07 46.59 -96.94
C LYS A 371 32.15 46.52 -98.01
N GLU A 372 32.71 45.33 -98.27
CA GLU A 372 33.69 45.13 -99.35
C GLU A 372 33.08 45.37 -100.74
N LYS A 373 31.84 44.89 -100.97
CA LYS A 373 31.10 45.10 -102.23
C LYS A 373 30.59 46.53 -102.43
N ILE A 374 30.31 47.25 -101.35
CA ILE A 374 29.82 48.62 -101.40
C ILE A 374 31.03 49.57 -101.35
N HIS A 375 31.66 49.78 -102.51
CA HIS A 375 32.48 50.97 -102.75
C HIS A 375 31.57 52.09 -103.26
N ILE A 376 31.02 52.89 -102.34
CA ILE A 376 30.37 54.14 -102.70
C ILE A 376 31.48 55.19 -102.80
N ALA A 377 31.79 55.63 -104.02
CA ALA A 377 32.55 56.86 -104.20
C ALA A 377 31.82 57.99 -103.44
N PRO A 378 32.49 58.71 -102.52
CA PRO A 378 31.87 59.83 -101.84
C PRO A 378 31.35 60.82 -102.89
N ASP A 379 30.02 60.94 -102.99
CA ASP A 379 29.38 61.93 -103.85
C ASP A 379 29.17 63.20 -103.02
N PRO A 380 30.04 64.23 -103.18
CA PRO A 380 29.93 65.47 -102.42
C PRO A 380 28.65 66.25 -102.72
N THR A 381 27.91 65.92 -103.79
CA THR A 381 26.66 66.57 -104.14
C THR A 381 25.43 65.96 -103.46
N ARG A 382 25.55 64.77 -102.86
CA ARG A 382 24.43 64.08 -102.19
C ARG A 382 23.96 64.76 -100.91
N LEU A 383 24.85 65.49 -100.22
CA LEU A 383 24.52 66.25 -99.01
C LEU A 383 23.42 67.29 -99.24
N TRP A 384 23.27 67.78 -100.47
CA TRP A 384 22.32 68.84 -100.84
C TRP A 384 21.03 68.31 -101.49
N LYS A 385 20.85 67.00 -101.58
CA LYS A 385 19.66 66.36 -102.15
C LYS A 385 18.82 65.73 -101.05
N ALA A 386 17.51 66.00 -101.06
CA ALA A 386 16.57 65.35 -100.15
C ALA A 386 16.62 63.82 -100.32
N THR A 387 16.49 63.07 -99.23
CA THR A 387 16.37 61.60 -99.33
C THR A 387 15.02 61.23 -99.95
N LYS A 388 14.94 60.13 -100.69
CA LYS A 388 13.67 59.66 -101.29
C LYS A 388 12.54 59.52 -100.26
N GLY A 389 12.85 59.12 -99.02
CA GLY A 389 11.87 59.09 -97.94
C GLY A 389 11.39 60.48 -97.52
N TRP A 390 12.27 61.50 -97.57
CA TRP A 390 11.90 62.89 -97.38
C TRP A 390 11.08 63.43 -98.56
N GLU A 391 11.43 63.08 -99.80
CA GLU A 391 10.63 63.40 -101.00
C GLU A 391 9.23 62.77 -100.95
N GLU A 392 9.07 61.57 -100.39
CA GLU A 392 7.76 60.96 -100.14
C GLU A 392 6.98 61.63 -99.01
N HIS A 393 7.65 62.19 -97.99
CA HIS A 393 7.02 62.95 -96.93
C HIS A 393 6.52 64.35 -97.36
N ILE A 394 7.15 65.02 -98.34
CA ILE A 394 6.70 66.34 -98.85
C ILE A 394 5.69 66.24 -100.00
N LYS A 395 5.53 65.07 -100.64
CA LYS A 395 4.48 64.91 -101.66
C LYS A 395 3.10 65.12 -101.02
N GLU A 396 2.42 66.20 -101.41
CA GLU A 396 1.01 66.42 -101.06
C GLU A 396 0.14 65.32 -101.71
N ILE A 397 -0.28 64.36 -100.90
CA ILE A 397 -1.26 63.34 -101.27
C ILE A 397 -2.66 63.90 -100.92
N GLY A 398 -3.47 64.15 -101.94
CA GLY A 398 -4.87 64.57 -101.84
C GLY A 398 -5.79 63.52 -101.18
N PRO A 399 -7.09 63.84 -100.96
CA PRO A 399 -7.88 63.31 -99.87
C PRO A 399 -8.23 61.82 -100.08
N SER A 400 -7.55 60.94 -99.35
CA SER A 400 -7.99 59.56 -99.17
C SER A 400 -7.89 59.20 -97.69
N GLY A 401 -9.02 58.76 -97.15
CA GLY A 401 -9.28 58.59 -95.73
C GLY A 401 -8.27 57.68 -95.03
N GLY A 402 -7.85 58.13 -93.87
CA GLY A 402 -6.97 57.37 -92.97
C GLY A 402 -6.64 58.19 -91.75
N GLY A 403 -7.67 58.58 -90.97
CA GLY A 403 -7.46 59.18 -89.66
C GLY A 403 -6.59 58.25 -88.78
N PRO A 404 -5.85 58.79 -87.80
CA PRO A 404 -5.00 57.99 -86.94
C PRO A 404 -5.84 56.96 -86.19
N VAL A 405 -5.60 55.68 -86.46
CA VAL A 405 -6.13 54.57 -85.66
C VAL A 405 -5.42 54.60 -84.31
N PHE A 406 -5.91 55.43 -83.39
CA PHE A 406 -5.62 55.30 -81.96
C PHE A 406 -6.42 54.13 -81.39
N GLN A 407 -6.15 52.91 -81.85
CA GLN A 407 -6.63 51.71 -81.19
C GLN A 407 -5.60 51.32 -80.12
N MET A 408 -5.70 51.96 -78.94
CA MET A 408 -4.99 51.50 -77.76
C MET A 408 -5.64 50.19 -77.28
N PHE A 409 -4.96 49.06 -77.50
CA PHE A 409 -5.35 47.80 -76.87
C PHE A 409 -5.09 47.91 -75.35
N HIS A 410 -6.15 47.88 -74.54
CA HIS A 410 -6.01 47.70 -73.10
C HIS A 410 -5.37 46.33 -72.82
N ARG A 411 -4.33 46.29 -71.99
CA ARG A 411 -3.71 45.03 -71.55
C ARG A 411 -4.75 44.21 -70.78
N ALA A 412 -4.95 42.96 -71.19
CA ALA A 412 -5.81 42.03 -70.45
C ALA A 412 -5.28 41.87 -69.01
N ILE A 413 -6.16 42.10 -68.04
CA ILE A 413 -5.85 41.89 -66.61
C ILE A 413 -5.83 40.36 -66.38
N PRO A 414 -4.71 39.77 -65.93
CA PRO A 414 -4.65 38.34 -65.64
C PRO A 414 -5.64 37.95 -64.53
N ALA A 415 -6.26 36.76 -64.64
CA ALA A 415 -7.35 36.31 -63.78
C ALA A 415 -7.06 36.34 -62.25
N TRP A 416 -5.79 36.30 -61.83
CA TRP A 416 -5.40 36.40 -60.42
C TRP A 416 -5.41 37.83 -59.84
N ARG A 417 -5.79 38.83 -60.64
CA ARG A 417 -5.98 40.24 -60.20
C ARG A 417 -7.43 40.71 -60.29
N GLN A 418 -8.41 39.81 -60.40
CA GLN A 418 -9.82 40.20 -60.53
C GLN A 418 -10.51 40.57 -59.21
N ASP A 419 -9.93 40.27 -58.04
CA ASP A 419 -10.54 40.52 -56.72
C ASP A 419 -9.71 41.44 -55.82
N LEU A 420 -9.09 42.50 -56.37
CA LEU A 420 -8.44 43.58 -55.62
C LEU A 420 -9.16 44.91 -55.80
#